data_AF-A0A4U7EYK9-F1
#
_entry.id   AF-A0A4U7EYK9-F1
#
_cell.length_a   1.000
_cell.length_b   1.000
_cell.length_c   1.000
_cell.angle_alpha   90.00
_cell.angle_beta   90.00
_cell.angle_gamma   90.00
#
_symmetry.space_group_name_H-M   'P 1'
#
loop_
_entity.id
_entity.type
_entity.pdbx_description
1 polymer ?
#
loop_
_entity_poly.entity_id
_entity_poly.type
_entity_poly.pdbx_seq_one_letter_code
_entity_poly.pdbx_strand_id
1 'polypeptide(L)'
;MQYSASALSFILDSPVPVVFTGSQRSADRPSSDNVMNAVCAVEAAKADHAETLVCMHATQSDDACALHRGTRVRKNHTSRRDAFETVGAEPLGLIDYEAAAEAGADGEAADDAIEWNREPIARGEAADGDDENGDTSAEVGFYPDLDADVELVKFTPGMDPAAWAYLDGKDGVVIEGTGLGHVHTDLIGRIADLVDDGAVVAMTSQCLEGRVCDRVYDTGRDLLDAGVVEAGDTLPGTAK
;
A
#
# COMPACT_ATOMS: atom_id res chain seq x y z
N MET A 1 6.47 1.20 -7.41
CA MET A 1 6.73 0.33 -6.24
C MET A 1 5.49 0.21 -5.38
N GLN A 2 4.99 1.27 -4.71
CA GLN A 2 3.79 1.16 -3.85
C GLN A 2 2.58 0.49 -4.54
N TYR A 3 2.21 0.91 -5.77
CA TYR A 3 1.09 0.31 -6.51
C TYR A 3 1.28 -1.18 -6.77
N SER A 4 2.50 -1.58 -7.16
CA SER A 4 2.84 -2.97 -7.42
C SER A 4 2.82 -3.82 -6.15
N ALA A 5 3.27 -3.26 -5.02
CA ALA A 5 3.24 -3.94 -3.73
C ALA A 5 1.80 -4.11 -3.22
N SER A 6 0.96 -3.07 -3.32
CA SER A 6 -0.47 -3.17 -3.00
C SER A 6 -1.17 -4.21 -3.88
N ALA A 7 -0.98 -4.15 -5.20
CA ALA A 7 -1.57 -5.13 -6.11
C ALA A 7 -1.13 -6.56 -5.76
N LEU A 8 0.17 -6.78 -5.50
CA LEU A 8 0.66 -8.11 -5.14
C LEU A 8 0.06 -8.63 -3.84
N SER A 9 -0.20 -7.73 -2.88
CA SER A 9 -0.82 -8.07 -1.59
C SER A 9 -2.27 -8.57 -1.72
N PHE A 10 -2.96 -8.28 -2.83
CA PHE A 10 -4.32 -8.76 -3.10
C PHE A 10 -4.37 -9.97 -4.03
N ILE A 11 -3.42 -10.08 -4.96
CA ILE A 11 -3.41 -11.19 -5.95
C ILE A 11 -2.60 -12.40 -5.48
N LEU A 12 -1.80 -12.28 -4.41
CA LEU A 12 -0.93 -13.34 -3.93
C LEU A 12 -1.10 -13.54 -2.43
N ASP A 13 -1.59 -14.71 -2.04
CA ASP A 13 -1.49 -15.25 -0.69
C ASP A 13 -0.23 -16.12 -0.62
N SER A 14 0.82 -15.59 0.01
CA SER A 14 2.16 -16.18 -0.01
C SER A 14 2.52 -16.71 1.39
N PRO A 15 2.91 -17.99 1.52
CA PRO A 15 3.37 -18.56 2.79
C PRO A 15 4.79 -18.12 3.16
N VAL A 16 5.40 -17.25 2.36
CA VAL A 16 6.75 -16.69 2.56
C VAL A 16 6.74 -15.19 2.31
N PRO A 17 7.70 -14.43 2.89
CA PRO A 17 7.81 -13.00 2.63
C PRO A 17 8.04 -12.70 1.15
N VAL A 18 7.39 -11.64 0.65
CA VAL A 18 7.67 -11.10 -0.69
C VAL A 18 8.11 -9.65 -0.55
N VAL A 19 9.41 -9.40 -0.78
CA VAL A 19 10.02 -8.11 -0.46
C VAL A 19 10.35 -7.33 -1.72
N PHE A 20 9.63 -6.22 -1.93
CA PHE A 20 9.98 -5.22 -2.93
C PHE A 20 11.10 -4.32 -2.40
N THR A 21 12.06 -4.00 -3.25
CA THR A 21 13.10 -3.02 -2.95
C THR A 21 13.57 -2.30 -4.21
N GLY A 22 14.44 -1.31 -4.05
CA GLY A 22 15.02 -0.54 -5.15
C GLY A 22 16.04 0.46 -4.64
N SER A 23 16.32 1.50 -5.43
CA SER A 23 17.23 2.58 -5.00
C SER A 23 16.75 3.95 -5.49
N GLN A 24 17.04 4.99 -4.72
CA GLN A 24 16.76 6.40 -5.06
C GLN A 24 17.96 7.06 -5.75
N ARG A 25 19.14 6.48 -5.58
CA ARG A 25 20.37 6.83 -6.29
C ARG A 25 20.72 5.67 -7.23
N SER A 26 21.13 6.03 -8.44
CA SER A 26 21.46 5.04 -9.46
C SER A 26 22.60 4.12 -8.99
N ALA A 27 22.48 2.82 -9.26
CA ALA A 27 23.36 1.76 -8.76
C ALA A 27 24.83 1.89 -9.20
N ASP A 28 25.10 2.65 -10.25
CA ASP A 28 26.44 2.95 -10.78
C ASP A 28 27.20 3.97 -9.92
N ARG A 29 26.54 4.62 -8.96
CA ARG A 29 27.16 5.65 -8.11
C ARG A 29 27.73 5.03 -6.83
N PRO A 30 28.92 5.47 -6.37
CA PRO A 30 29.46 5.06 -5.09
C PRO A 30 28.57 5.38 -3.89
N SER A 31 27.70 6.39 -4.02
CA SER A 31 26.73 6.79 -3.00
C SER A 31 25.35 6.18 -3.23
N SER A 32 25.25 5.09 -3.99
CA SER A 32 23.98 4.40 -4.19
C SER A 32 23.50 3.76 -2.89
N ASP A 33 22.20 3.85 -2.65
CA ASP A 33 21.48 3.16 -1.59
C ASP A 33 21.14 1.69 -1.94
N ASN A 34 21.50 1.23 -3.15
CA ASN A 34 21.12 -0.09 -3.67
C ASN A 34 21.69 -1.26 -2.85
N VAL A 35 22.95 -1.19 -2.41
CA VAL A 35 23.62 -2.31 -1.71
C VAL A 35 22.91 -2.56 -0.38
N MET A 36 22.77 -1.53 0.43
CA MET A 36 22.08 -1.64 1.71
C MET A 36 20.63 -2.08 1.55
N ASN A 37 19.87 -1.44 0.63
CA ASN A 37 18.48 -1.83 0.38
C ASN A 37 18.37 -3.31 -0.04
N ALA A 38 19.29 -3.81 -0.87
CA ALA A 38 19.29 -5.20 -1.32
C ALA A 38 19.68 -6.17 -0.20
N VAL A 39 20.70 -5.85 0.60
CA VAL A 39 21.11 -6.68 1.76
C VAL A 39 19.95 -6.81 2.74
N CYS A 40 19.39 -5.68 3.19
CA CYS A 40 18.26 -5.70 4.12
C CYS A 40 17.03 -6.39 3.52
N ALA A 41 16.75 -6.22 2.23
CA ALA A 41 15.62 -6.90 1.59
C ALA A 41 15.81 -8.42 1.52
N VAL A 42 17.03 -8.91 1.32
CA VAL A 42 17.35 -10.34 1.35
C VAL A 42 17.19 -10.90 2.76
N GLU A 43 17.62 -10.17 3.80
CA GLU A 43 17.39 -10.58 5.19
C GLU A 43 15.89 -10.63 5.53
N ALA A 44 15.14 -9.61 5.15
CA ALA A 44 13.68 -9.60 5.28
C ALA A 44 13.02 -10.78 4.54
N ALA A 45 13.54 -11.14 3.37
CA ALA A 45 13.05 -12.26 2.57
C ALA A 45 13.41 -13.64 3.14
N LYS A 46 14.31 -13.71 4.14
CA LYS A 46 14.64 -14.92 4.91
C LYS A 46 13.91 -15.00 6.26
N ALA A 47 13.50 -13.87 6.83
CA ALA A 47 12.79 -13.80 8.10
C ALA A 47 11.43 -14.52 8.10
N ASP A 48 10.91 -14.83 9.30
CA ASP A 48 9.57 -15.38 9.52
C ASP A 48 8.49 -14.29 9.49
N HIS A 49 8.25 -13.74 8.30
CA HIS A 49 7.23 -12.71 8.09
C HIS A 49 6.52 -12.83 6.74
N ALA A 50 5.57 -13.75 6.62
CA ALA A 50 4.82 -14.04 5.40
C ALA A 50 3.81 -12.92 5.04
N GLU A 51 4.31 -11.80 4.55
CA GLU A 51 3.51 -10.73 3.94
C GLU A 51 4.27 -10.09 2.75
N THR A 52 3.55 -9.37 1.89
CA THR A 52 4.17 -8.48 0.91
C THR A 52 4.70 -7.22 1.59
N LEU A 53 6.00 -6.98 1.45
CA LEU A 53 6.73 -5.89 2.07
C LEU A 53 7.38 -4.96 1.04
N VAL A 54 7.63 -3.71 1.43
CA VAL A 54 8.61 -2.82 0.80
C VAL A 54 9.74 -2.58 1.79
N CYS A 55 10.98 -2.91 1.41
CA CYS A 55 12.19 -2.66 2.19
C CYS A 55 13.01 -1.55 1.53
N MET A 56 13.11 -0.40 2.20
CA MET A 56 13.86 0.78 1.75
C MET A 56 14.53 1.43 2.96
N HIS A 57 15.46 2.35 2.76
CA HIS A 57 16.10 3.10 3.86
C HIS A 57 15.07 3.70 4.84
N ALA A 58 15.32 3.55 6.13
CA ALA A 58 14.52 4.15 7.20
C ALA A 58 14.84 5.65 7.39
N THR A 59 16.09 6.04 7.10
CA THR A 59 16.57 7.42 7.21
C THR A 59 17.43 7.80 5.99
N GLN A 60 17.99 9.00 5.96
CA GLN A 60 18.94 9.37 4.89
C GLN A 60 20.34 8.74 5.03
N SER A 61 20.61 8.08 6.15
CA SER A 61 21.90 7.46 6.47
C SER A 61 21.91 5.98 6.13
N ASP A 62 23.11 5.40 6.00
CA ASP A 62 23.33 3.99 5.69
C ASP A 62 23.30 3.12 6.97
N ASP A 63 22.26 3.29 7.79
CA ASP A 63 22.17 2.70 9.14
C ASP A 63 21.16 1.55 9.20
N ALA A 64 19.91 1.82 8.79
CA ALA A 64 18.83 0.84 8.83
C ALA A 64 17.83 0.98 7.68
N CYS A 65 17.19 -0.12 7.29
CA CYS A 65 16.04 -0.14 6.40
C CYS A 65 14.73 -0.31 7.18
N ALA A 66 13.66 0.31 6.69
CA ALA A 66 12.30 0.10 7.19
C ALA A 66 11.56 -0.93 6.35
N LEU A 67 10.80 -1.79 7.02
CA LEU A 67 9.90 -2.78 6.42
C LEU A 67 8.48 -2.23 6.43
N HIS A 68 7.97 -1.85 5.28
CA HIS A 68 6.61 -1.32 5.14
C HIS A 68 5.67 -2.41 4.63
N ARG A 69 4.46 -2.49 5.18
CA ARG A 69 3.38 -3.30 4.62
C ARG A 69 3.04 -2.81 3.21
N GLY A 70 2.94 -3.72 2.24
CA GLY A 70 2.69 -3.41 0.83
C GLY A 70 1.50 -2.48 0.59
N THR A 71 0.42 -2.65 1.36
CA THR A 71 -0.82 -1.87 1.25
C THR A 71 -0.81 -0.52 2.00
N ARG A 72 0.22 -0.23 2.80
CA ARG A 72 0.33 0.98 3.65
C ARG A 72 1.52 1.87 3.34
N VAL A 73 2.33 1.51 2.36
CA VAL A 73 3.53 2.26 1.97
C VAL A 73 3.21 3.34 0.93
N ARG A 74 3.80 4.51 1.07
CA ARG A 74 3.73 5.57 0.05
C ARG A 74 5.10 6.22 -0.17
N LYS A 75 5.40 6.56 -1.42
CA LYS A 75 6.57 7.37 -1.76
C LYS A 75 6.25 8.85 -1.51
N ASN A 76 6.65 9.37 -0.36
CA ASN A 76 6.36 10.74 0.09
C ASN A 76 7.46 11.75 -0.29
N HIS A 77 8.66 11.30 -0.63
CA HIS A 77 9.72 12.18 -1.14
C HIS A 77 10.18 11.79 -2.55
N THR A 78 10.45 12.79 -3.39
CA THR A 78 10.84 12.57 -4.80
C THR A 78 12.26 12.03 -4.96
N SER A 79 13.17 12.40 -4.04
CA SER A 79 14.60 12.09 -4.16
C SER A 79 15.38 11.69 -2.90
N ARG A 80 14.84 11.71 -1.67
CA ARG A 80 15.61 11.28 -0.49
C ARG A 80 15.71 9.76 -0.46
N ARG A 81 16.64 9.20 0.33
CA ARG A 81 16.78 7.74 0.48
C ARG A 81 15.61 7.15 1.29
N ASP A 82 15.20 7.84 2.35
CA ASP A 82 13.98 7.63 3.14
C ASP A 82 12.71 8.13 2.42
N ALA A 83 12.60 7.89 1.11
CA ALA A 83 11.48 8.37 0.33
C ALA A 83 10.16 7.64 0.59
N PHE A 84 10.22 6.43 1.15
CA PHE A 84 9.06 5.58 1.41
C PHE A 84 8.71 5.61 2.89
N GLU A 85 7.43 5.79 3.18
CA GLU A 85 6.91 5.90 4.54
C GLU A 85 5.68 5.00 4.69
N THR A 86 5.51 4.40 5.87
CA THR A 86 4.23 3.81 6.26
C THR A 86 3.29 4.93 6.65
N VAL A 87 2.10 4.96 6.05
CA VAL A 87 1.13 6.02 6.31
C VAL A 87 0.10 5.56 7.35
N GLY A 88 -0.08 6.37 8.40
CA GLY A 88 -1.06 6.12 9.46
C GLY A 88 -0.67 5.07 10.49
N ALA A 89 0.57 4.57 10.45
CA ALA A 89 1.13 3.60 11.39
C ALA A 89 2.67 3.63 11.36
N GLU A 90 3.30 2.91 12.28
CA GLU A 90 4.74 2.63 12.23
C GLU A 90 5.05 1.57 11.14
N PRO A 91 6.26 1.55 10.57
CA PRO A 91 6.75 0.41 9.79
C PRO A 91 6.57 -0.90 10.55
N LEU A 92 6.43 -2.01 9.84
CA LEU A 92 6.28 -3.33 10.46
C LEU A 92 7.52 -3.75 11.23
N GLY A 93 8.69 -3.28 10.79
CA GLY A 93 9.95 -3.46 11.48
C GLY A 93 11.08 -2.62 10.88
N LEU A 94 12.23 -2.68 11.52
CA LEU A 94 13.49 -2.08 11.08
C LEU A 94 14.55 -3.17 10.95
N ILE A 95 15.45 -3.02 9.98
CA ILE A 95 16.61 -3.90 9.79
C ILE A 95 17.88 -3.06 9.95
N ASP A 96 18.70 -3.40 10.93
CA ASP A 96 20.04 -2.83 11.10
C ASP A 96 20.98 -3.36 10.00
N TYR A 97 21.57 -2.46 9.23
CA TYR A 97 22.37 -2.83 8.06
C TYR A 97 23.71 -3.46 8.45
N GLU A 98 24.35 -2.99 9.52
CA GLU A 98 25.65 -3.52 9.96
C GLU A 98 25.50 -4.98 10.42
N ALA A 99 24.53 -5.25 11.30
CA ALA A 99 24.21 -6.60 11.75
C ALA A 99 23.77 -7.51 10.58
N ALA A 100 22.92 -7.01 9.67
CA ALA A 100 22.50 -7.75 8.48
C ALA A 100 23.68 -8.11 7.56
N ALA A 101 24.61 -7.17 7.34
CA ALA A 101 25.77 -7.38 6.47
C ALA A 101 26.79 -8.37 7.06
N GLU A 102 26.94 -8.41 8.40
CA GLU A 102 27.81 -9.36 9.08
C GLU A 102 27.23 -10.78 9.09
N ALA A 103 25.94 -10.92 9.41
CA ALA A 103 25.28 -12.20 9.59
C ALA A 103 24.78 -12.85 8.28
N GLY A 104 24.51 -12.06 7.24
CA GLY A 104 23.91 -12.53 5.98
C GLY A 104 24.75 -13.50 5.13
N ALA A 105 25.97 -13.86 5.57
CA ALA A 105 26.90 -14.73 4.84
C ALA A 105 26.55 -16.23 4.90
N ASP A 106 25.79 -16.68 5.91
CA ASP A 106 25.63 -18.11 6.22
C ASP A 106 24.27 -18.72 5.81
N GLY A 107 23.41 -17.95 5.14
CA GLY A 107 22.18 -18.44 4.50
C GLY A 107 20.93 -18.49 5.38
N GLU A 108 21.06 -18.41 6.71
CA GLU A 108 19.95 -18.19 7.65
C GLU A 108 19.58 -16.70 7.73
N ALA A 109 18.37 -16.37 8.20
CA ALA A 109 17.96 -15.00 8.44
C ALA A 109 18.80 -14.40 9.56
N ALA A 110 19.28 -13.16 9.38
CA ALA A 110 19.87 -12.39 10.47
C ALA A 110 18.77 -11.88 11.42
N ASP A 111 18.10 -12.76 12.16
CA ASP A 111 16.95 -12.41 12.99
C ASP A 111 17.30 -11.33 14.03
N ASP A 112 18.51 -11.38 14.59
CA ASP A 112 19.02 -10.37 15.52
C ASP A 112 19.19 -8.97 14.88
N ALA A 113 19.22 -8.88 13.55
CA ALA A 113 19.26 -7.61 12.82
C ALA A 113 17.87 -7.00 12.63
N ILE A 114 16.79 -7.73 12.90
CA ILE A 114 15.41 -7.31 12.61
C ILE A 114 14.65 -7.02 13.90
N GLU A 115 14.23 -5.76 14.07
CA GLU A 115 13.33 -5.35 15.14
C GLU A 115 11.91 -5.21 14.57
N TRP A 116 10.97 -6.04 15.06
CA TRP A 116 9.56 -5.98 14.63
C TRP A 116 8.70 -5.13 15.57
N ASN A 117 7.87 -4.26 14.98
CA ASN A 117 6.88 -3.44 15.70
C ASN A 117 5.53 -4.15 15.90
N ARG A 118 5.43 -5.41 15.47
CA ARG A 118 4.27 -6.29 15.68
C ARG A 118 4.71 -7.76 15.68
N GLU A 119 3.82 -8.64 16.11
CA GLU A 119 4.06 -10.08 16.00
C GLU A 119 4.29 -10.48 14.52
N PRO A 120 5.40 -11.18 14.21
CA PRO A 120 5.66 -11.67 12.86
C PRO A 120 4.66 -12.75 12.44
N ILE A 121 4.41 -12.86 11.13
CA ILE A 121 3.56 -13.92 10.56
C ILE A 121 4.48 -15.06 10.13
N ALA A 122 4.37 -16.22 10.77
CA ALA A 122 5.33 -17.31 10.54
C ALA A 122 5.26 -17.82 9.10
N ARG A 123 6.39 -18.29 8.57
CA ARG A 123 6.40 -18.98 7.28
C ARG A 123 5.53 -20.23 7.34
N GLY A 124 4.78 -20.47 6.27
CA GLY A 124 3.90 -21.64 6.16
C GLY A 124 2.58 -21.51 6.90
N GLU A 125 2.29 -20.36 7.53
CA GLU A 125 0.93 -20.00 7.94
C GLU A 125 0.25 -19.27 6.77
N ALA A 126 -0.88 -19.79 6.27
CA ALA A 126 -1.72 -19.06 5.33
C ALA A 126 -2.34 -17.86 6.05
N ALA A 127 -2.47 -16.72 5.37
CA ALA A 127 -3.04 -15.50 5.98
C ALA A 127 -4.52 -15.69 6.38
N ASP A 128 -5.21 -16.63 5.73
CA ASP A 128 -6.59 -17.04 6.04
C ASP A 128 -6.60 -18.53 6.46
N GLY A 129 -6.53 -18.76 7.77
CA GLY A 129 -6.62 -20.10 8.35
C GLY A 129 -8.03 -20.67 8.27
N ASP A 130 -8.17 -21.80 7.59
CA ASP A 130 -9.03 -22.94 7.97
C ASP A 130 -8.90 -24.03 6.89
N ASP A 131 -7.83 -24.85 6.96
CA ASP A 131 -7.84 -26.16 6.32
C ASP A 131 -7.99 -27.23 7.41
N GLU A 132 -9.21 -27.76 7.56
CA GLU A 132 -9.57 -28.80 8.55
C GLU A 132 -8.84 -30.15 8.30
N ASN A 133 -7.97 -30.25 7.29
CA ASN A 133 -7.37 -31.51 6.86
C ASN A 133 -5.96 -31.79 7.39
N GLY A 134 -5.34 -30.88 8.16
CA GLY A 134 -4.06 -31.15 8.81
C GLY A 134 -2.88 -31.36 7.84
N ASP A 135 -2.98 -30.84 6.62
CA ASP A 135 -1.84 -30.68 5.72
C ASP A 135 -1.15 -29.35 6.03
N THR A 136 0.12 -29.41 6.42
CA THR A 136 0.89 -28.25 6.92
C THR A 136 1.61 -27.49 5.81
N SER A 137 1.39 -27.81 4.53
CA SER A 137 1.89 -26.98 3.44
C SER A 137 0.87 -25.90 3.12
N ALA A 138 1.08 -24.68 3.61
CA ALA A 138 0.30 -23.54 3.14
C ALA A 138 0.47 -23.41 1.61
N GLU A 139 -0.62 -23.65 0.89
CA GLU A 139 -0.65 -23.51 -0.57
C GLU A 139 -0.58 -22.03 -0.95
N VAL A 140 0.13 -21.72 -2.03
CA VAL A 140 0.19 -20.36 -2.57
C VAL A 140 -1.14 -20.06 -3.25
N GLY A 141 -1.90 -19.09 -2.73
CA GLY A 141 -3.09 -18.56 -3.40
C GLY A 141 -2.70 -17.54 -4.46
N PHE A 142 -3.23 -17.67 -5.69
CA PHE A 142 -2.98 -16.71 -6.77
C PHE A 142 -4.28 -16.30 -7.46
N TYR A 143 -4.61 -15.01 -7.36
CA TYR A 143 -5.85 -14.39 -7.81
C TYR A 143 -5.53 -13.24 -8.78
N PRO A 144 -5.08 -13.52 -10.02
CA PRO A 144 -4.53 -12.51 -10.93
C PRO A 144 -5.58 -11.60 -11.57
N ASP A 145 -6.86 -11.91 -11.41
CA ASP A 145 -7.95 -11.20 -12.08
C ASP A 145 -8.13 -9.81 -11.45
N LEU A 146 -7.58 -8.80 -12.13
CA LEU A 146 -7.73 -7.39 -11.78
C LEU A 146 -8.39 -6.66 -12.94
N ASP A 147 -9.42 -5.88 -12.61
CA ASP A 147 -10.04 -4.98 -13.57
C ASP A 147 -9.17 -3.72 -13.76
N ALA A 148 -8.82 -3.45 -15.01
CA ALA A 148 -8.00 -2.29 -15.36
C ALA A 148 -8.83 -1.04 -15.64
N ASP A 149 -10.15 -1.15 -15.84
CA ASP A 149 -11.00 -0.01 -16.20
C ASP A 149 -11.52 0.77 -14.99
N VAL A 150 -10.59 1.08 -14.08
CA VAL A 150 -10.83 1.83 -12.85
C VAL A 150 -9.94 3.07 -12.85
N GLU A 151 -10.49 4.24 -12.55
CA GLU A 151 -9.77 5.52 -12.54
C GLU A 151 -9.54 6.05 -11.12
N LEU A 152 -8.39 6.70 -10.89
CA LEU A 152 -8.10 7.45 -9.66
C LEU A 152 -8.16 8.95 -9.97
N VAL A 153 -9.13 9.65 -9.40
CA VAL A 153 -9.41 11.06 -9.68
C VAL A 153 -9.21 11.92 -8.45
N LYS A 154 -8.56 13.07 -8.61
CA LYS A 154 -8.37 14.03 -7.54
C LYS A 154 -9.38 15.17 -7.63
N PHE A 155 -10.14 15.37 -6.56
CA PHE A 155 -11.02 16.53 -6.48
C PHE A 155 -10.22 17.82 -6.23
N THR A 156 -10.60 18.91 -6.91
CA THR A 156 -10.07 20.25 -6.64
C THR A 156 -11.19 21.29 -6.61
N PRO A 157 -11.14 22.32 -5.73
CA PRO A 157 -12.15 23.37 -5.70
C PRO A 157 -12.36 24.05 -7.06
N GLY A 158 -13.62 24.26 -7.44
CA GLY A 158 -13.98 24.88 -8.71
C GLY A 158 -13.86 23.97 -9.94
N MET A 159 -13.63 22.67 -9.74
CA MET A 159 -13.68 21.67 -10.81
C MET A 159 -15.07 21.65 -11.45
N ASP A 160 -15.12 21.80 -12.78
CA ASP A 160 -16.34 21.63 -13.55
C ASP A 160 -16.73 20.14 -13.57
N PRO A 161 -17.96 19.76 -13.16
CA PRO A 161 -18.44 18.38 -13.25
C PRO A 161 -18.29 17.76 -14.65
N ALA A 162 -18.38 18.57 -15.72
CA ALA A 162 -18.17 18.11 -17.09
C ALA A 162 -16.75 17.60 -17.35
N ALA A 163 -15.76 18.01 -16.54
CA ALA A 163 -14.38 17.51 -16.64
C ALA A 163 -14.28 16.00 -16.35
N TRP A 164 -15.28 15.42 -15.68
CA TRP A 164 -15.36 13.98 -15.40
C TRP A 164 -16.12 13.18 -16.46
N ALA A 165 -16.47 13.77 -17.61
CA ALA A 165 -17.10 13.04 -18.72
C ALA A 165 -16.28 11.83 -19.20
N TYR A 166 -14.95 11.88 -19.08
CA TYR A 166 -14.10 10.75 -19.46
C TYR A 166 -14.26 9.50 -18.57
N LEU A 167 -14.95 9.63 -17.44
CA LEU A 167 -15.28 8.54 -16.53
C LEU A 167 -16.51 7.74 -16.97
N ASP A 168 -17.23 8.18 -18.00
CA ASP A 168 -18.38 7.44 -18.54
C ASP A 168 -17.97 6.04 -18.98
N GLY A 169 -18.70 5.03 -18.48
CA GLY A 169 -18.49 3.62 -18.83
C GLY A 169 -17.35 2.92 -18.10
N LYS A 170 -16.70 3.57 -17.12
CA LYS A 170 -15.70 2.94 -16.25
C LYS A 170 -16.35 1.97 -15.27
N ASP A 171 -15.70 0.83 -15.01
CA ASP A 171 -16.14 -0.15 -14.02
C ASP A 171 -15.93 0.35 -12.57
N GLY A 172 -14.99 1.28 -12.35
CA GLY A 172 -14.81 1.91 -11.04
C GLY A 172 -14.12 3.28 -11.05
N VAL A 173 -14.39 4.07 -10.00
CA VAL A 173 -13.80 5.39 -9.78
C VAL A 173 -13.39 5.56 -8.32
N VAL A 174 -12.12 5.80 -8.07
CA VAL A 174 -11.58 6.16 -6.76
C VAL A 174 -11.40 7.68 -6.70
N ILE A 175 -12.06 8.34 -5.75
CA ILE A 175 -12.00 9.79 -5.59
C ILE A 175 -11.05 10.14 -4.44
N GLU A 176 -10.01 10.94 -4.69
CA GLU A 176 -9.27 11.67 -3.64
C GLU A 176 -10.06 12.94 -3.24
N GLY A 177 -10.97 12.77 -2.30
CA GLY A 177 -11.76 13.86 -1.71
C GLY A 177 -10.94 14.72 -0.74
N THR A 178 -11.56 15.77 -0.23
CA THR A 178 -10.97 16.64 0.79
C THR A 178 -11.34 16.20 2.19
N GLY A 179 -10.44 16.39 3.17
CA GLY A 179 -10.74 16.20 4.60
C GLY A 179 -11.25 14.78 4.91
N LEU A 180 -12.48 14.69 5.41
CA LEU A 180 -13.13 13.41 5.76
C LEU A 180 -13.76 12.67 4.58
N GLY A 181 -13.59 13.14 3.34
CA GLY A 181 -14.20 12.49 2.15
C GLY A 181 -15.16 13.41 1.39
N HIS A 182 -14.76 14.63 1.08
CA HIS A 182 -15.69 15.61 0.49
C HIS A 182 -15.30 16.09 -0.90
N VAL A 183 -16.34 16.26 -1.72
CA VAL A 183 -16.34 17.07 -2.95
C VAL A 183 -17.30 18.24 -2.78
N HIS A 184 -17.32 19.17 -3.74
CA HIS A 184 -18.37 20.19 -3.77
C HIS A 184 -19.69 19.60 -4.27
N THR A 185 -20.81 20.18 -3.83
CA THR A 185 -22.16 19.65 -4.05
C THR A 185 -22.53 19.47 -5.52
N ASP A 186 -22.01 20.29 -6.43
CA ASP A 186 -22.34 20.19 -7.87
C ASP A 186 -21.80 18.90 -8.52
N LEU A 187 -20.83 18.21 -7.88
CA LEU A 187 -20.34 16.90 -8.34
C LEU A 187 -21.22 15.73 -7.88
N ILE A 188 -22.12 15.92 -6.92
CA ILE A 188 -22.91 14.81 -6.36
C ILE A 188 -23.81 14.19 -7.42
N GLY A 189 -24.47 15.02 -8.24
CA GLY A 189 -25.28 14.52 -9.36
C GLY A 189 -24.45 13.71 -10.35
N ARG A 190 -23.25 14.19 -10.69
CA ARG A 190 -22.33 13.47 -11.58
C ARG A 190 -21.85 12.14 -10.98
N ILE A 191 -21.64 12.09 -9.67
CA ILE A 191 -21.26 10.85 -8.97
C ILE A 191 -22.43 9.85 -8.97
N ALA A 192 -23.65 10.34 -8.71
CA ALA A 192 -24.85 9.51 -8.78
C ALA A 192 -25.02 8.91 -10.18
N ASP A 193 -24.84 9.72 -11.25
CA ASP A 193 -24.90 9.24 -12.63
C ASP A 193 -23.90 8.09 -12.87
N LEU A 194 -22.65 8.20 -12.39
CA LEU A 194 -21.64 7.15 -12.52
C LEU A 194 -22.03 5.85 -11.80
N VAL A 195 -22.59 5.97 -10.59
CA VAL A 195 -23.07 4.82 -9.82
C VAL A 195 -24.28 4.17 -10.52
N ASP A 196 -25.23 4.96 -11.01
CA ASP A 196 -26.41 4.49 -11.73
C ASP A 196 -26.04 3.78 -13.05
N ASP A 197 -24.96 4.22 -13.70
CA ASP A 197 -24.39 3.58 -14.90
C ASP A 197 -23.58 2.30 -14.58
N GLY A 198 -23.43 1.95 -13.29
CA GLY A 198 -22.86 0.69 -12.83
C GLY A 198 -21.44 0.76 -12.27
N ALA A 199 -20.82 1.94 -12.22
CA ALA A 199 -19.47 2.09 -11.68
C ALA A 199 -19.46 1.96 -10.16
N VAL A 200 -18.44 1.29 -9.61
CA VAL A 200 -18.16 1.35 -8.16
C VAL A 200 -17.40 2.65 -7.86
N VAL A 201 -18.04 3.57 -7.14
CA VAL A 201 -17.40 4.84 -6.74
C VAL A 201 -16.94 4.77 -5.28
N ALA A 202 -15.62 4.82 -5.05
CA ALA A 202 -15.02 4.79 -3.73
C ALA A 202 -14.43 6.15 -3.31
N MET A 203 -14.69 6.59 -2.08
CA MET A 203 -14.16 7.84 -1.52
C MET A 203 -12.93 7.59 -0.65
N THR A 204 -11.83 8.24 -1.00
CA THR A 204 -10.59 8.36 -0.23
C THR A 204 -10.32 9.83 0.11
N SER A 205 -9.20 10.13 0.77
CA SER A 205 -8.82 11.49 1.11
C SER A 205 -7.48 11.91 0.52
N GLN A 206 -7.37 13.18 0.18
CA GLN A 206 -6.09 13.85 -0.09
C GLN A 206 -5.24 14.00 1.16
N CYS A 207 -5.85 13.97 2.35
CA CYS A 207 -5.12 13.83 3.61
C CYS A 207 -4.54 12.42 3.67
N LEU A 208 -3.22 12.32 3.78
CA LEU A 208 -2.55 11.01 3.80
C LEU A 208 -2.87 10.24 5.08
N GLU A 209 -2.91 10.95 6.19
CA GLU A 209 -3.27 10.39 7.49
C GLU A 209 -4.74 10.70 7.82
N GLY A 210 -5.41 9.70 8.39
CA GLY A 210 -6.80 9.80 8.82
C GLY A 210 -7.69 8.75 8.17
N ARG A 211 -8.98 8.84 8.50
CA ARG A 211 -10.04 7.95 8.02
C ARG A 211 -11.16 8.81 7.43
N VAL A 212 -11.59 8.46 6.22
CA VAL A 212 -12.82 8.98 5.61
C VAL A 212 -14.02 8.64 6.51
N CYS A 213 -14.90 9.61 6.71
CA CYS A 213 -16.12 9.46 7.51
C CYS A 213 -17.18 10.43 6.99
N ASP A 214 -17.93 9.98 5.99
CA ASP A 214 -18.94 10.77 5.28
C ASP A 214 -20.23 10.95 6.10
N ARG A 215 -20.28 10.35 7.29
CA ARG A 215 -21.43 10.45 8.20
C ARG A 215 -21.46 11.73 9.03
N VAL A 216 -20.36 12.47 9.09
CA VAL A 216 -20.23 13.66 9.96
C VAL A 216 -20.99 14.86 9.38
N TYR A 217 -20.74 15.19 8.11
CA TYR A 217 -21.26 16.39 7.45
C TYR A 217 -22.39 16.06 6.48
N ASP A 218 -23.27 17.04 6.20
CA ASP A 218 -24.40 16.87 5.27
C ASP A 218 -23.93 16.42 3.88
N THR A 219 -22.91 17.09 3.32
CA THR A 219 -22.32 16.72 2.02
C THR A 219 -21.80 15.29 1.96
N GLY A 220 -21.33 14.73 3.08
CA GLY A 220 -20.92 13.33 3.12
C GLY A 220 -22.13 12.39 3.08
N ARG A 221 -23.21 12.72 3.81
CA ARG A 221 -24.46 11.94 3.76
C ARG A 221 -25.08 11.96 2.37
N ASP A 222 -25.04 13.09 1.69
CA ASP A 222 -25.48 13.20 0.29
C ASP A 222 -24.65 12.30 -0.65
N LEU A 223 -23.34 12.14 -0.40
CA LEU A 223 -22.48 11.22 -1.15
C LEU A 223 -22.82 9.75 -0.88
N LEU A 224 -23.10 9.40 0.38
CA LEU A 224 -23.56 8.06 0.74
C LEU A 224 -24.91 7.73 0.09
N ASP A 225 -25.83 8.70 0.10
CA ASP A 225 -27.13 8.57 -0.57
C ASP A 225 -26.99 8.45 -2.10
N ALA A 226 -25.94 9.03 -2.68
CA ALA A 226 -25.56 8.86 -4.09
C ALA A 226 -24.85 7.51 -4.38
N GLY A 227 -24.64 6.66 -3.37
CA GLY A 227 -24.08 5.31 -3.54
C GLY A 227 -22.56 5.21 -3.44
N VAL A 228 -21.89 6.25 -2.93
CA VAL A 228 -20.43 6.23 -2.71
C VAL A 228 -20.04 5.24 -1.60
N VAL A 229 -18.96 4.50 -1.81
CA VAL A 229 -18.36 3.58 -0.84
C VAL A 229 -17.24 4.28 -0.06
N GLU A 230 -17.32 4.31 1.27
CA GLU A 230 -16.25 4.86 2.12
C GLU A 230 -15.02 3.93 2.11
N ALA A 231 -13.86 4.39 1.64
CA ALA A 231 -12.62 3.60 1.66
C ALA A 231 -11.89 3.62 3.02
N GLY A 232 -12.49 4.26 4.04
CA GLY A 232 -11.94 4.34 5.39
C GLY A 232 -10.57 5.02 5.43
N ASP A 233 -9.56 4.32 5.94
CA ASP A 233 -8.17 4.77 6.04
C ASP A 233 -7.27 4.15 4.95
N THR A 234 -7.86 3.60 3.89
CA THR A 234 -7.12 3.07 2.74
C THR A 234 -6.46 4.20 1.95
N LEU A 235 -5.19 4.02 1.59
CA LEU A 235 -4.49 5.00 0.76
C LEU A 235 -5.11 5.08 -0.64
N PRO A 236 -5.17 6.27 -1.26
CA PRO A 236 -5.74 6.40 -2.60
C PRO A 236 -5.11 5.47 -3.65
N GLY A 237 -3.78 5.30 -3.60
CA GLY A 237 -3.08 4.39 -4.49
C GLY A 237 -3.20 2.90 -4.15
N THR A 238 -3.74 2.55 -2.97
CA THR A 238 -4.06 1.17 -2.58
C THR A 238 -5.52 0.85 -2.90
N ALA A 239 -6.41 1.85 -2.83
CA ALA A 239 -7.81 1.71 -3.24
C ALA A 239 -7.98 1.58 -4.77
N LYS A 240 -6.99 2.06 -5.54
CA LYS A 240 -6.91 1.99 -7.00
C LYS A 240 -6.26 0.70 -7.48
#